data_AF-A0A7C6Z196-F1
#
_entry.id   AF-A0A7C6Z196-F1
#
_cell.length_a   1.000
_cell.length_b   1.000
_cell.length_c   1.000
_cell.angle_alpha   90.00
_cell.angle_beta   90.00
_cell.angle_gamma   90.00
#
_symmetry.space_group_name_H-M   'P 1'
#
loop_
_entity.id
_entity.type
_entity.pdbx_description
1 polymer ?
#
loop_
_entity_poly.entity_id
_entity_poly.type
_entity_poly.pdbx_seq_one_letter_code
_entity_poly.pdbx_strand_id
1 'polypeptide(L)'
;MAKKKIYKLIGEKMIKTAINFDESLVEILKIEVKRLKKLARNSNSTEAFEELQKTNNLIRNIILALTITDERIRIGIDLCMDDNET
;
A
#
# COMPACT_ATOMS: atom_id res chain seq x y z
N MET A 1 11.41 -10.59 29.90
CA MET A 1 10.94 -11.65 28.98
C MET A 1 9.56 -11.38 28.37
N ALA A 2 8.50 -11.10 29.14
CA ALA A 2 7.14 -10.93 28.58
C ALA A 2 7.00 -9.76 27.59
N LYS A 3 7.59 -8.60 27.91
CA LYS A 3 7.57 -7.38 27.06
C LYS A 3 8.20 -7.61 25.67
N LYS A 4 9.31 -8.34 25.63
CA LYS A 4 10.03 -8.75 24.41
C LYS A 4 9.18 -9.64 23.50
N LYS A 5 8.51 -10.63 24.09
CA LYS A 5 7.58 -11.50 23.35
C LYS A 5 6.41 -10.70 22.75
N ILE A 6 5.93 -9.67 23.44
CA ILE A 6 4.87 -8.79 22.96
C ILE A 6 5.33 -7.95 21.77
N TYR A 7 6.50 -7.31 21.83
CA TYR A 7 7.01 -6.51 20.71
C TYR A 7 7.24 -7.33 19.45
N LYS A 8 7.83 -8.53 19.59
CA LYS A 8 7.98 -9.46 18.47
C LYS A 8 6.64 -9.84 17.83
N LEU A 9 5.63 -10.16 18.64
CA LEU A 9 4.28 -10.47 18.14
C LEU A 9 3.63 -9.27 17.43
N ILE A 10 3.84 -8.06 17.93
CA ILE A 10 3.37 -6.83 17.29
C ILE A 10 4.07 -6.64 15.94
N GLY A 11 5.40 -6.78 15.90
CA GLY A 11 6.20 -6.67 14.67
C GLY A 11 5.76 -7.67 13.60
N GLU A 12 5.65 -8.96 13.95
CA GLU A 12 5.19 -10.01 13.03
C GLU A 12 3.79 -9.72 12.48
N LYS A 13 2.85 -9.29 13.35
CA LYS A 13 1.50 -8.94 12.92
C LYS A 13 1.49 -7.71 12.00
N MET A 14 2.34 -6.73 12.28
CA MET A 14 2.46 -5.51 11.49
C MET A 14 3.01 -5.79 10.09
N ILE A 15 4.09 -6.59 9.99
CA ILE A 15 4.65 -7.04 8.71
C ILE A 15 3.59 -7.81 7.90
N LYS A 16 2.94 -8.81 8.52
CA LYS A 16 1.93 -9.61 7.83
C LYS A 16 0.76 -8.77 7.32
N THR A 17 0.33 -7.79 8.10
CA THR A 17 -0.77 -6.89 7.71
C THR A 17 -0.35 -5.99 6.55
N ALA A 18 0.88 -5.46 6.58
CA ALA A 18 1.41 -4.64 5.50
C ALA A 18 1.51 -5.42 4.19
N ILE A 19 2.06 -6.64 4.21
CA ILE A 19 2.14 -7.52 3.02
C ILE A 19 0.75 -7.81 2.44
N ASN A 20 -0.21 -8.21 3.28
CA ASN A 20 -1.58 -8.47 2.81
C ASN A 20 -2.24 -7.22 2.22
N PHE A 21 -1.95 -6.04 2.78
CA PHE A 21 -2.46 -4.78 2.26
C PHE A 21 -1.82 -4.44 0.91
N ASP A 22 -0.51 -4.65 0.74
CA ASP A 22 0.19 -4.46 -0.52
C ASP A 22 -0.36 -5.35 -1.64
N GLU A 23 -0.58 -6.64 -1.35
CA GLU A 23 -1.21 -7.57 -2.31
C GLU A 23 -2.57 -7.04 -2.80
N SER A 24 -3.38 -6.54 -1.86
CA SER A 24 -4.69 -5.96 -2.17
C SER A 24 -4.58 -4.66 -2.98
N LEU A 25 -3.63 -3.78 -2.62
CA LEU A 25 -3.38 -2.52 -3.33
C LEU A 25 -2.87 -2.76 -4.75
N VAL A 26 -2.04 -3.78 -4.96
CA VAL A 26 -1.55 -4.16 -6.29
C VAL A 26 -2.68 -4.65 -7.19
N GLU A 27 -3.61 -5.45 -6.66
CA GLU A 27 -4.81 -5.89 -7.39
C GLU A 27 -5.65 -4.68 -7.84
N ILE A 28 -5.91 -3.73 -6.93
CA ILE A 28 -6.66 -2.51 -7.24
C ILE A 28 -5.90 -1.66 -8.27
N LEU A 29 -4.58 -1.51 -8.13
CA LEU A 29 -3.76 -0.75 -9.06
C LEU A 29 -3.84 -1.30 -10.49
N LYS A 30 -3.80 -2.64 -10.65
CA LYS A 30 -3.95 -3.28 -11.96
C LYS A 30 -5.30 -2.91 -12.60
N ILE A 31 -6.37 -2.89 -11.81
CA ILE A 31 -7.73 -2.54 -12.28
C ILE A 31 -7.77 -1.08 -12.73
N GLU A 32 -7.28 -0.16 -11.89
CA GLU A 32 -7.31 1.27 -12.18
C GLU A 32 -6.39 1.65 -13.35
N VAL A 33 -5.24 1.01 -13.51
CA VAL A 33 -4.38 1.21 -14.68
C VAL A 33 -5.07 0.72 -15.97
N LYS A 34 -5.79 -0.41 -15.92
CA LYS A 34 -6.59 -0.88 -17.07
C LYS A 34 -7.71 0.12 -17.40
N ARG A 35 -8.40 0.64 -16.39
CA ARG A 35 -9.43 1.68 -16.53
C ARG A 35 -8.86 2.96 -17.15
N LEU A 36 -7.72 3.43 -16.64
CA LEU A 36 -7.02 4.61 -17.16
C LEU A 36 -6.69 4.45 -18.64
N LYS A 37 -6.12 3.30 -19.04
CA LYS A 37 -5.82 3.01 -20.45
C LYS A 37 -7.06 3.03 -21.34
N LYS A 38 -8.21 2.54 -20.85
CA LYS A 38 -9.47 2.56 -21.58
C LYS A 38 -9.99 3.99 -21.74
N LEU A 39 -10.01 4.77 -20.66
CA LEU A 39 -10.48 6.15 -20.68
C LEU A 39 -9.59 7.06 -21.54
N ALA A 40 -8.26 6.85 -21.50
CA ALA A 40 -7.31 7.61 -22.30
C ALA A 40 -7.48 7.42 -23.81
N ARG A 41 -8.07 6.29 -24.24
CA ARG A 41 -8.39 6.04 -25.66
C ARG A 41 -9.70 6.72 -26.10
N ASN A 42 -10.57 7.09 -25.16
CA ASN A 42 -11.92 7.60 -25.40
C ASN A 42 -12.13 8.97 -24.73
N SER A 43 -11.12 9.85 -24.74
CA SER A 43 -11.06 11.09 -23.97
C SER A 43 -11.83 12.28 -24.57
N ASN A 44 -12.80 12.03 -25.46
CA ASN A 44 -13.44 13.09 -26.26
C ASN A 44 -14.62 13.78 -25.55
N SER A 45 -14.97 13.37 -24.34
CA SER A 45 -16.05 13.97 -23.54
C SER A 45 -15.55 14.53 -22.22
N THR A 46 -16.21 15.58 -21.72
CA THR A 46 -15.95 16.17 -20.40
C THR A 46 -16.09 15.12 -19.29
N GLU A 47 -17.08 14.23 -19.39
CA GLU A 47 -17.26 13.11 -18.46
C GLU A 47 -16.06 12.14 -18.46
N ALA A 48 -15.49 11.86 -19.64
CA ALA A 48 -14.30 11.02 -19.72
C ALA A 48 -13.07 11.69 -19.08
N PHE A 49 -12.98 13.02 -19.14
CA PHE A 49 -11.91 13.78 -18.49
C PHE A 49 -12.04 13.75 -16.96
N GLU A 50 -13.24 13.92 -16.40
CA GLU A 50 -13.47 13.80 -14.96
C GLU A 50 -13.13 12.39 -14.44
N GLU A 51 -13.55 11.36 -15.16
CA GLU A 51 -13.25 9.97 -14.81
C GLU A 51 -11.76 9.65 -14.92
N LEU A 52 -11.04 10.23 -15.89
CA LEU A 52 -9.58 10.15 -15.98
C LEU A 52 -8.92 10.77 -14.74
N GLN A 53 -9.37 11.95 -14.32
CA GLN A 53 -8.82 12.64 -13.16
C GLN A 53 -9.05 11.84 -11.87
N LYS A 54 -10.26 11.29 -11.67
CA LYS A 54 -10.57 10.41 -10.52
C LYS A 54 -9.69 9.17 -10.52
N THR A 55 -9.58 8.49 -11.66
CA THR A 55 -8.75 7.29 -11.81
C THR A 55 -7.28 7.58 -11.49
N ASN A 56 -6.74 8.70 -12.00
CA ASN A 56 -5.37 9.11 -11.75
C ASN A 56 -5.12 9.45 -10.27
N ASN A 57 -6.07 10.13 -9.62
CA ASN A 57 -5.98 10.42 -8.20
C ASN A 57 -6.01 9.14 -7.35
N LEU A 58 -6.83 8.16 -7.71
CA LEU A 58 -6.86 6.87 -7.04
C LEU A 58 -5.54 6.12 -7.22
N ILE A 59 -4.97 6.08 -8.42
CA ILE A 59 -3.64 5.51 -8.68
C ILE A 59 -2.58 6.18 -7.80
N ARG A 60 -2.57 7.51 -7.72
CA ARG A 60 -1.63 8.25 -6.85
C ARG A 60 -1.79 7.85 -5.39
N ASN A 61 -3.03 7.76 -4.90
CA ASN A 61 -3.31 7.37 -3.52
C ASN A 61 -2.86 5.94 -3.22
N ILE A 62 -3.03 5.01 -4.17
CA ILE A 62 -2.54 3.63 -4.03
C ILE A 62 -1.02 3.61 -3.94
N ILE A 63 -0.31 4.37 -4.77
CA ILE A 63 1.16 4.47 -4.72
C ILE A 63 1.62 5.00 -3.36
N LEU A 64 0.97 6.05 -2.85
CA LEU A 64 1.28 6.59 -1.52
C LEU A 64 1.02 5.55 -0.41
N ALA A 65 -0.07 4.78 -0.52
CA ALA A 65 -0.38 3.72 0.43
C ALA A 65 0.67 2.61 0.42
N LEU A 66 1.18 2.20 -0.75
CA LEU A 66 2.30 1.27 -0.89
C LEU A 66 3.60 1.83 -0.27
N THR A 67 3.80 3.14 -0.30
CA THR A 67 4.98 3.75 0.35
C THR A 67 4.85 3.74 1.87
N ILE A 68 3.62 3.85 2.39
CA ILE A 68 3.34 3.79 3.83
C ILE A 68 3.52 2.37 4.36
N THR A 69 3.18 1.34 3.58
CA THR A 69 3.39 -0.06 3.99
C THR A 69 4.85 -0.45 4.05
N ASP A 70 5.71 0.07 3.17
CA ASP A 70 7.17 -0.09 3.29
C ASP A 70 7.67 0.40 4.65
N GLU A 71 7.21 1.57 5.08
CA GLU A 71 7.52 2.12 6.41
C GLU A 71 7.01 1.21 7.52
N ARG A 72 5.81 0.62 7.36
CA ARG A 72 5.25 -0.32 8.34
C ARG A 72 6.04 -1.62 8.42
N ILE A 73 6.53 -2.12 7.29
CA ILE A 73 7.39 -3.31 7.26
C ILE A 73 8.69 -3.00 8.00
N ARG A 74 9.32 -1.86 7.72
CA ARG A 74 10.56 -1.45 8.41
C ARG A 74 10.38 -1.39 9.93
N ILE A 75 9.39 -0.64 10.41
CA ILE A 75 9.09 -0.56 11.86
C ILE A 75 8.76 -1.95 12.42
N GLY A 76 8.06 -2.79 11.67
CA GLY A 76 7.76 -4.15 12.09
C GLY A 76 9.02 -5.02 12.25
N ILE A 77 10.00 -4.86 11.36
CA ILE A 77 11.31 -5.52 11.44
C ILE A 77 12.07 -5.00 12.66
N ASP A 78 12.10 -3.69 12.88
CA ASP A 78 12.76 -3.08 14.03
C ASP A 78 12.19 -3.64 15.35
N LEU A 79 10.87 -3.78 15.46
CA LEU A 79 10.20 -4.39 16.61
C LEU A 79 10.52 -5.89 16.81
N CYS A 80 10.85 -6.60 15.72
CA CYS A 80 11.27 -8.01 15.78
C CYS A 80 12.77 -8.15 16.11
N MET A 81 13.58 -7.15 15.74
CA MET A 81 15.04 -7.14 15.85
C MET A 81 15.57 -6.25 16.98
N ASP A 82 14.70 -5.81 17.91
CA ASP A 82 15.04 -5.10 19.16
C ASP A 82 15.82 -6.03 20.15
N ASP A 83 16.86 -6.65 19.60
CA ASP A 83 17.82 -7.61 20.15
C ASP A 83 19.26 -7.08 20.05
N ASN A 84 19.50 -5.92 19.44
CA ASN A 84 20.85 -5.44 19.12
C ASN A 84 21.37 -4.25 19.94
N GLU A 85 20.59 -3.64 20.83
CA GLU A 85 21.12 -2.61 21.73
C GLU A 85 20.67 -2.84 23.18
N THR A 86 21.68 -3.13 24.02
CA THR A 86 21.72 -3.36 25.49
C THR A 86 21.28 -4.70 26.08
#